data_AF-A0A1A6BHT2-F1
#
_entry.id   AF-A0A1A6BHT2-F1
#
_cell.length_a   1.000
_cell.length_b   1.000
_cell.length_c   1.000
_cell.angle_alpha   90.00
_cell.angle_beta   90.00
_cell.angle_gamma   90.00
#
_symmetry.space_group_name_H-M   'P 1'
#
loop_
_entity.id
_entity.type
_entity.pdbx_description
1 polymer ?
#
loop_
_entity_poly.entity_id
_entity_poly.type
_entity_poly.pdbx_seq_one_letter_code
_entity_poly.pdbx_strand_id
1 'polypeptide(L)'
;MTEPSTLRCLAGPSCRNAVTIDGQRLGAMNEHPNTLCPACDKAISSAIRQLPRDWAELRAALGERSTTTGAKVNSTPTPAMPISARKEALMAAIVDLTDHAADIVSEQLDIQRASALRKPPADAEEGSIAWNAAEHTQPEPQKTLAAAIALIEPHIELLITAPEQPTLAWQSPRRCAFHAAWIESAERQLAQSMKMPGIADAEPKTIRKFLRNKFRLKAKHPAKVRGYLDALNDAYRSAGGCENCGGWCKDGQAREIIEHTGAEILQQLINLHHQARAELGHTRLRHRYPMPCPRCGGRVGRDDGQTIVTCDDRDQCKSSWTEREYQFLAGLITRERYDMEITKYLLAEAYARLDAVQQRIEVLDNIAELIDELGLPAEAAVIGRQIAESFAEAIDGHKTPEQRAITTARKDTEQRQDAEDTWAWGGNEPRYQRPKPKPKKATRPAGPPIHPSSLLTVIDTDEHAALNGRLKCADCNLIHPGDCA
;
A
#
# COMPACT_ATOMS: atom_id res chain seq x y z
N MET A 1 -7.81 22.98 -20.86
CA MET A 1 -7.30 21.61 -21.07
C MET A 1 -5.79 21.73 -20.98
N THR A 2 -5.24 21.50 -19.79
CA THR A 2 -3.79 21.50 -19.54
C THR A 2 -3.15 20.42 -20.39
N GLU A 3 -2.14 20.77 -21.18
CA GLU A 3 -1.38 19.81 -21.98
C GLU A 3 -1.02 18.59 -21.12
N PRO A 4 -1.32 17.36 -21.58
CA PRO A 4 -0.96 16.17 -20.84
C PRO A 4 0.55 16.23 -20.60
N SER A 5 0.97 16.09 -19.35
CA SER A 5 2.37 16.06 -18.95
C SER A 5 3.03 14.83 -19.59
N THR A 6 3.48 14.97 -20.83
CA THR A 6 3.97 13.89 -21.68
C THR A 6 5.18 13.20 -21.09
N LEU A 7 5.92 13.86 -20.19
CA LEU A 7 7.17 13.38 -19.62
C LEU A 7 7.03 12.89 -18.18
N ARG A 8 5.97 12.12 -17.86
CA ARG A 8 5.82 11.48 -16.54
C ARG A 8 5.82 9.96 -16.65
N CYS A 9 6.33 9.32 -15.59
CA CYS A 9 6.35 7.88 -15.44
C CYS A 9 4.94 7.28 -15.60
N LEU A 10 4.83 6.28 -16.48
CA LEU A 10 3.56 5.64 -16.83
C LEU A 10 2.84 5.01 -15.62
N ALA A 11 3.58 4.61 -14.57
CA ALA A 11 2.99 4.12 -13.33
C ALA A 11 2.14 5.16 -12.57
N GLY A 12 2.18 6.44 -12.98
CA GLY A 12 1.32 7.50 -12.45
C GLY A 12 1.44 7.64 -10.92
N PRO A 13 0.30 7.69 -10.18
CA PRO A 13 0.30 7.80 -8.71
C PRO A 13 0.95 6.62 -7.98
N SER A 14 1.09 5.47 -8.65
CA SER A 14 1.75 4.28 -8.12
C SER A 14 3.27 4.29 -8.30
N CYS A 15 3.82 5.30 -9.00
CA CYS A 15 5.25 5.43 -9.22
C CYS A 15 6.03 5.45 -7.88
N ARG A 16 7.11 4.67 -7.81
CA ARG A 16 7.95 4.59 -6.60
C ARG A 16 8.61 5.93 -6.25
N ASN A 17 8.98 6.69 -7.27
CA ASN A 17 9.55 8.04 -7.15
C ASN A 17 8.51 9.13 -7.45
N ALA A 18 7.22 8.84 -7.22
CA ALA A 18 6.16 9.82 -7.43
C ALA A 18 6.38 11.08 -6.58
N VAL A 19 6.10 12.24 -7.16
CA VAL A 19 6.18 13.55 -6.51
C VAL A 19 4.76 14.01 -6.18
N THR A 20 4.56 14.56 -4.98
CA THR A 20 3.27 15.14 -4.60
C THR A 20 3.27 16.62 -4.96
N ILE A 21 2.37 17.02 -5.87
CA ILE A 21 2.15 18.42 -6.28
C ILE A 21 0.67 18.72 -5.99
N ASP A 22 0.38 19.80 -5.26
CA ASP A 22 -0.98 20.19 -4.88
C ASP A 22 -1.81 19.08 -4.20
N GLY A 23 -1.16 18.26 -3.38
CA GLY A 23 -1.79 17.13 -2.69
C GLY A 23 -2.09 15.91 -3.58
N GLN A 24 -1.82 15.99 -4.88
CA GLN A 24 -1.93 14.86 -5.80
C GLN A 24 -0.58 14.19 -6.01
N ARG A 25 -0.54 12.85 -5.90
CA ARG A 25 0.67 12.06 -6.14
C ARG A 25 0.79 11.81 -7.65
N LEU A 26 1.75 12.47 -8.29
CA LEU A 26 2.00 12.36 -9.72
C LEU A 26 3.26 11.52 -9.99
N GLY A 27 3.31 10.85 -11.14
CA GLY A 27 4.49 10.10 -11.56
C GLY A 27 5.75 10.97 -11.61
N ALA A 28 6.91 10.34 -11.32
CA ALA A 28 8.22 10.96 -11.51
C ALA A 28 8.38 11.51 -12.94
N MET A 29 9.15 12.58 -13.11
CA MET A 29 9.50 13.06 -14.46
C MET A 29 10.44 12.08 -15.15
N ASN A 30 10.21 11.86 -16.45
CA ASN A 30 10.98 10.97 -17.32
C ASN A 30 11.51 11.72 -18.53
N GLU A 31 12.54 11.19 -19.18
CA GLU A 31 13.11 11.76 -20.41
C GLU A 31 12.24 11.48 -21.64
N HIS A 32 11.53 10.36 -21.64
CA HIS A 32 10.71 9.90 -22.77
C HIS A 32 9.24 9.75 -22.37
N PRO A 33 8.30 10.10 -23.26
CA PRO A 33 6.88 9.88 -23.02
C PRO A 33 6.54 8.39 -23.00
N ASN A 34 5.49 8.03 -22.25
CA ASN A 34 4.97 6.65 -22.13
C ASN A 34 5.98 5.60 -21.63
N THR A 35 7.06 6.02 -20.96
CA THR A 35 8.05 5.11 -20.36
C THR A 35 7.89 5.01 -18.85
N LEU A 36 8.44 3.96 -18.25
CA LEU A 36 8.60 3.87 -16.79
C LEU A 36 9.86 4.60 -16.35
N CYS A 37 9.83 5.19 -15.15
CA CYS A 37 11.07 5.70 -14.56
C CYS A 37 12.00 4.54 -14.19
N PRO A 38 13.34 4.74 -14.14
CA PRO A 38 14.29 3.67 -13.84
C PRO A 38 14.03 2.91 -12.53
N ALA A 39 13.43 3.58 -11.53
CA ALA A 39 13.08 2.95 -10.25
C ALA A 39 11.86 2.03 -10.36
N CYS A 40 10.87 2.39 -11.20
CA CYS A 40 9.73 1.52 -11.48
C CYS A 40 10.17 0.35 -12.37
N ASP A 41 10.88 0.62 -13.46
CA ASP A 41 11.38 -0.41 -14.37
C ASP A 41 12.19 -1.49 -13.64
N LYS A 42 13.19 -1.08 -12.85
CA LYS A 42 13.99 -2.00 -12.02
C LYS A 42 13.14 -2.81 -11.04
N ALA A 43 12.11 -2.20 -10.45
CA ALA A 43 11.22 -2.88 -9.51
C ALA A 43 10.35 -3.93 -10.19
N ILE A 44 9.82 -3.61 -11.37
CA ILE A 44 9.00 -4.52 -12.17
C ILE A 44 9.85 -5.67 -12.69
N SER A 45 11.00 -5.36 -13.31
CA SER A 45 11.99 -6.35 -13.75
C SER A 45 12.36 -7.31 -12.62
N SER A 46 12.63 -6.79 -11.43
CA SER A 46 12.94 -7.61 -10.26
C SER A 46 11.77 -8.47 -9.79
N ALA A 47 10.53 -7.99 -9.89
CA ALA A 47 9.35 -8.76 -9.51
C ALA A 47 9.11 -9.91 -10.49
N ILE A 48 9.18 -9.65 -11.80
CA ILE A 48 9.02 -10.66 -12.85
C ILE A 48 10.10 -11.73 -12.74
N ARG A 49 11.38 -11.34 -12.63
CA ARG A 49 12.50 -12.29 -12.46
C ARG A 49 12.32 -13.21 -11.25
N GLN A 50 11.62 -12.76 -10.22
CA GLN A 50 11.42 -13.48 -8.97
C GLN A 50 10.22 -14.46 -9.00
N LEU A 51 9.28 -14.31 -9.95
CA LEU A 51 8.09 -15.16 -10.07
C LEU A 51 8.37 -16.68 -10.15
N PRO A 52 9.39 -17.19 -10.87
CA PRO A 52 9.66 -18.63 -10.93
C PRO A 52 10.04 -19.19 -9.56
N ARG A 53 10.77 -18.38 -8.78
CA ARG A 53 11.15 -18.74 -7.42
C ARG A 53 9.93 -18.69 -6.49
N ASP A 54 9.11 -17.66 -6.59
CA ASP A 54 7.88 -17.58 -5.79
C ASP A 54 6.93 -18.75 -6.10
N TRP A 55 6.82 -19.14 -7.38
CA TRP A 55 6.05 -20.31 -7.81
C TRP A 55 6.62 -21.62 -7.24
N ALA A 56 7.93 -21.82 -7.27
CA ALA A 56 8.59 -23.00 -6.72
C ALA A 56 8.42 -23.09 -5.20
N GLU A 57 8.52 -21.97 -4.49
CA GLU A 57 8.26 -21.88 -3.05
C GLU A 57 6.78 -22.15 -2.73
N LEU A 58 5.83 -21.64 -3.53
CA LEU A 58 4.40 -21.98 -3.40
C LEU A 58 4.18 -23.49 -3.57
N ARG A 59 4.81 -24.11 -4.57
CA ARG A 59 4.73 -25.55 -4.82
C ARG A 59 5.27 -26.37 -3.65
N ALA A 60 6.43 -26.01 -3.13
CA ALA A 60 7.01 -26.66 -1.95
C ALA A 60 6.07 -26.55 -0.73
N ALA A 61 5.43 -25.39 -0.57
CA ALA A 61 4.52 -25.12 0.54
C ALA A 61 3.09 -25.70 0.35
N LEU A 62 2.77 -26.37 -0.78
CA LEU A 62 1.47 -27.04 -0.96
C LEU A 62 1.29 -28.22 0.00
N GLY A 63 2.38 -28.92 0.34
CA GLY A 63 2.36 -30.07 1.26
C GLY A 63 2.47 -29.70 2.74
N GLU A 64 2.86 -28.47 3.05
CA GLU A 64 2.91 -28.00 4.43
C GLU A 64 1.50 -27.75 4.96
N ARG A 65 1.07 -28.58 5.92
CA ARG A 65 -0.14 -28.30 6.68
C ARG A 65 0.08 -27.00 7.43
N SER A 66 -0.69 -25.97 7.12
CA SER A 66 -0.70 -24.72 7.89
C SER A 66 -0.88 -25.06 9.36
N THR A 67 0.19 -24.95 10.16
CA THR A 67 0.13 -25.03 11.62
C THR A 67 -0.46 -23.72 12.11
N THR A 68 -1.68 -23.40 11.70
CA THR A 68 -2.41 -22.24 12.22
C THR A 68 -2.69 -22.56 13.68
N THR A 69 -1.87 -22.04 14.57
CA THR A 69 -2.02 -22.02 16.04
C THR A 69 -3.19 -21.12 16.47
N GLY A 70 -4.20 -20.97 15.62
CA GLY A 70 -5.44 -20.26 15.90
C GLY A 70 -6.47 -21.22 16.49
N ALA A 71 -7.37 -20.67 17.31
CA ALA A 71 -8.43 -21.41 18.00
C ALA A 71 -9.10 -22.46 17.09
N LYS A 72 -9.16 -23.70 17.58
CA LYS A 72 -9.77 -24.86 16.92
C LYS A 72 -11.20 -24.49 16.49
N VAL A 73 -11.39 -24.16 15.21
CA VAL A 73 -12.71 -23.90 14.66
C VAL A 73 -13.39 -25.26 14.52
N ASN A 74 -14.22 -25.60 15.49
CA ASN A 74 -15.10 -26.76 15.39
C ASN A 74 -16.14 -26.49 14.30
N SER A 75 -16.35 -27.50 13.45
CA SER A 75 -17.47 -27.66 12.50
C SER A 75 -17.56 -26.68 11.33
N THR A 76 -16.85 -26.99 10.24
CA THR A 76 -17.46 -27.01 8.90
C THR A 76 -17.36 -28.44 8.36
N PRO A 77 -18.46 -29.05 7.85
CA PRO A 77 -18.51 -30.45 7.42
C PRO A 77 -17.79 -30.73 6.09
N THR A 78 -17.06 -29.78 5.53
CA THR A 78 -16.17 -30.02 4.39
C THR A 78 -14.90 -30.74 4.87
N PRO A 79 -14.53 -31.88 4.26
CA PRO A 79 -13.28 -32.55 4.60
C PRO A 79 -12.14 -31.56 4.42
N ALA A 80 -11.22 -31.50 5.40
CA ALA A 80 -10.06 -30.63 5.30
C ALA A 80 -9.26 -31.05 4.07
N MET A 81 -9.39 -30.30 2.97
CA MET A 81 -8.57 -30.52 1.79
C MET A 81 -7.11 -30.41 2.23
N PRO A 82 -6.28 -31.46 2.05
CA PRO A 82 -4.90 -31.45 2.52
C PRO A 82 -4.01 -30.46 1.74
N ILE A 83 -4.54 -29.84 0.69
CA ILE A 83 -3.87 -28.89 -0.20
C ILE A 83 -4.53 -27.52 -0.05
N SER A 84 -3.71 -26.47 0.06
CA SER A 84 -4.20 -25.10 0.05
C SER A 84 -4.65 -24.71 -1.36
N ALA A 85 -5.96 -24.77 -1.63
CA ALA A 85 -6.55 -24.38 -2.92
C ALA A 85 -6.15 -22.96 -3.37
N ARG A 86 -5.84 -22.07 -2.41
CA ARG A 86 -5.39 -20.71 -2.70
C ARG A 86 -3.97 -20.67 -3.28
N LYS A 87 -3.04 -21.46 -2.76
CA LYS A 87 -1.66 -21.54 -3.29
C LYS A 87 -1.67 -22.12 -4.69
N GLU A 88 -2.47 -23.16 -4.92
CA GLU A 88 -2.66 -23.77 -6.24
C GLU A 88 -3.24 -22.77 -7.25
N ALA A 89 -4.30 -22.03 -6.87
CA ALA A 89 -4.87 -20.98 -7.71
C ALA A 89 -3.86 -19.86 -8.05
N LEU A 90 -3.02 -19.45 -7.10
CA LEU A 90 -1.95 -18.48 -7.36
C LEU A 90 -0.89 -19.03 -8.32
N MET A 91 -0.50 -20.30 -8.17
CA MET A 91 0.45 -20.95 -9.06
C MET A 91 -0.07 -21.00 -10.50
N ALA A 92 -1.34 -21.37 -10.69
CA ALA A 92 -1.98 -21.38 -12.01
C ALA A 92 -2.03 -19.96 -12.60
N ALA A 93 -2.52 -18.97 -11.83
CA ALA A 93 -2.61 -17.59 -12.30
C ALA A 93 -1.25 -16.98 -12.69
N ILE A 94 -0.16 -17.30 -11.96
CA ILE A 94 1.19 -16.86 -12.32
C ILE A 94 1.58 -17.42 -13.69
N VAL A 95 1.35 -18.71 -13.93
CA VAL A 95 1.72 -19.36 -15.20
C VAL A 95 0.87 -18.77 -16.32
N ASP A 96 -0.45 -18.78 -16.20
CA ASP A 96 -1.38 -18.34 -17.26
C ASP A 96 -1.14 -16.88 -17.66
N LEU A 97 -0.97 -15.97 -16.69
CA LEU A 97 -0.77 -14.56 -16.98
C LEU A 97 0.61 -14.27 -17.57
N THR A 98 1.64 -15.00 -17.12
CA THR A 98 2.98 -14.86 -17.71
C THR A 98 3.03 -15.45 -19.12
N ASP A 99 2.33 -16.57 -19.34
CA ASP A 99 2.17 -17.19 -20.66
C ASP A 99 1.55 -16.21 -21.65
N HIS A 100 0.42 -15.61 -21.26
CA HIS A 100 -0.27 -14.60 -22.05
C HIS A 100 0.62 -13.38 -22.32
N ALA A 101 1.30 -12.85 -21.30
CA ALA A 101 2.22 -11.73 -21.47
C ALA A 101 3.37 -12.04 -22.46
N ALA A 102 3.86 -13.29 -22.48
CA ALA A 102 4.87 -13.73 -23.43
C ALA A 102 4.32 -13.81 -24.86
N ASP A 103 3.06 -14.18 -25.05
CA ASP A 103 2.42 -14.17 -26.36
C ASP A 103 2.36 -12.75 -26.94
N ILE A 104 1.96 -11.75 -26.13
CA ILE A 104 1.95 -10.33 -26.54
C ILE A 104 3.33 -9.86 -27.00
N VAL A 105 4.35 -10.17 -26.21
CA VAL A 105 5.73 -9.79 -26.53
C VAL A 105 6.23 -10.51 -27.79
N SER A 106 5.89 -11.79 -27.96
CA SER A 106 6.28 -12.57 -29.15
C SER A 106 5.64 -12.04 -30.44
N GLU A 107 4.37 -11.64 -30.36
CA GLU A 107 3.62 -11.04 -31.47
C GLU A 107 4.24 -9.71 -31.90
N GLN A 108 4.58 -8.84 -30.93
CA GLN A 108 5.24 -7.56 -31.25
C GLN A 108 6.65 -7.71 -31.81
N LEU A 109 7.36 -8.77 -31.44
CA LEU A 109 8.69 -9.07 -31.95
C LEU A 109 8.65 -9.83 -33.28
N ASP A 110 7.47 -10.24 -33.76
CA ASP A 110 7.29 -11.13 -34.92
C ASP A 110 8.15 -12.40 -34.82
N ILE A 111 8.22 -12.98 -33.61
CA ILE A 111 8.96 -14.22 -33.37
C ILE A 111 8.00 -15.33 -33.00
N GLN A 112 8.22 -16.50 -33.60
CA GLN A 112 7.51 -17.68 -33.17
C GLN A 112 7.97 -18.06 -31.76
N ARG A 113 7.03 -18.05 -30.82
CA ARG A 113 7.30 -18.46 -29.44
C ARG A 113 7.89 -19.86 -29.41
N ALA A 114 8.99 -20.03 -28.67
CA ALA A 114 9.52 -21.35 -28.38
C ALA A 114 8.48 -22.11 -27.54
N SER A 115 7.69 -22.96 -28.20
CA SER A 115 6.69 -23.76 -27.51
C SER A 115 7.40 -24.66 -26.49
N ALA A 116 6.98 -24.59 -25.23
CA ALA A 116 7.44 -25.51 -24.21
C ALA A 116 6.88 -26.92 -24.44
N LEU A 117 5.92 -27.09 -25.37
CA LEU A 117 5.41 -28.40 -25.76
C LEU A 117 6.57 -29.31 -26.14
N ARG A 118 6.46 -30.55 -25.69
CA ARG A 118 7.42 -31.58 -26.05
C ARG A 118 7.35 -31.76 -27.56
N LYS A 119 8.45 -31.48 -28.27
CA LYS A 119 8.52 -31.84 -29.68
C LYS A 119 8.46 -33.38 -29.77
N PRO A 120 7.64 -33.92 -30.69
CA PRO A 120 7.68 -35.36 -30.95
C PRO A 120 9.09 -35.76 -31.40
N PRO A 121 9.51 -37.02 -31.17
CA PRO A 121 10.74 -37.55 -31.75
C PRO A 121 10.79 -37.28 -33.26
N ALA A 122 11.97 -36.96 -33.80
CA ALA A 122 12.10 -36.58 -35.21
C ALA A 122 11.68 -37.71 -36.19
N ASP A 123 11.67 -38.95 -35.70
CA ASP A 123 11.27 -40.18 -36.39
C ASP A 123 9.82 -40.62 -36.09
N ALA A 124 9.08 -39.90 -35.25
CA ALA A 124 7.69 -40.25 -34.95
C ALA A 124 6.78 -39.85 -36.12
N GLU A 125 6.07 -40.84 -36.69
CA GLU A 125 5.04 -40.60 -37.70
C GLU A 125 3.88 -39.76 -37.12
N GLU A 126 3.33 -38.84 -37.92
CA GLU A 126 2.18 -38.01 -37.56
C GLU A 126 0.99 -38.91 -37.20
N GLY A 127 0.37 -38.67 -36.04
CA GLY A 127 -0.72 -39.51 -35.50
C GLY A 127 -0.27 -40.76 -34.74
N SER A 128 1.04 -41.06 -34.67
CA SER A 128 1.56 -42.13 -33.82
C SER A 128 1.31 -41.86 -32.33
N ILE A 129 1.38 -42.90 -31.49
CA ILE A 129 1.23 -42.74 -30.02
C ILE A 129 2.28 -41.77 -29.47
N ALA A 130 3.51 -41.79 -29.99
CA ALA A 130 4.56 -40.88 -29.58
C ALA A 130 4.27 -39.43 -30.00
N TRP A 131 3.71 -39.23 -31.21
CA TRP A 131 3.25 -37.94 -31.69
C TRP A 131 2.12 -37.38 -30.83
N ASN A 132 1.04 -38.16 -30.66
CA ASN A 132 -0.12 -37.77 -29.86
C ASN A 132 0.25 -37.55 -28.39
N ALA A 133 1.15 -38.37 -27.84
CA ALA A 133 1.64 -38.16 -26.48
C ALA A 133 2.43 -36.85 -26.37
N ALA A 134 3.27 -36.51 -27.35
CA ALA A 134 4.01 -35.25 -27.34
C ALA A 134 3.07 -34.04 -27.49
N GLU A 135 2.04 -34.16 -28.34
CA GLU A 135 1.03 -33.13 -28.58
C GLU A 135 0.10 -32.90 -27.38
N HIS A 136 -0.31 -33.97 -26.69
CA HIS A 136 -1.22 -33.89 -25.53
C HIS A 136 -0.50 -33.73 -24.18
N THR A 137 0.80 -33.98 -24.10
CA THR A 137 1.55 -33.77 -22.85
C THR A 137 1.79 -32.27 -22.66
N GLN A 138 1.03 -31.67 -21.75
CA GLN A 138 1.27 -30.30 -21.36
C GLN A 138 2.67 -30.15 -20.75
N PRO A 139 3.41 -29.10 -21.10
CA PRO A 139 4.69 -28.82 -20.48
C PRO A 139 4.53 -28.65 -18.97
N GLU A 140 5.57 -29.02 -18.22
CA GLU A 140 5.59 -28.73 -16.79
C GLU A 140 5.45 -27.20 -16.59
N PRO A 141 4.50 -26.73 -15.76
CA PRO A 141 4.20 -25.29 -15.67
C PRO A 141 5.42 -24.43 -15.29
N GLN A 142 6.36 -25.00 -14.54
CA GLN A 142 7.62 -24.33 -14.19
C GLN A 142 8.50 -24.03 -15.43
N LYS A 143 8.52 -24.94 -16.42
CA LYS A 143 9.27 -24.75 -17.67
C LYS A 143 8.60 -23.70 -18.55
N THR A 144 7.27 -23.73 -18.63
CA THR A 144 6.47 -22.71 -19.32
C THR A 144 6.73 -21.33 -18.74
N LEU A 145 6.68 -21.21 -17.41
CA LEU A 145 6.94 -19.97 -16.68
C LEU A 145 8.37 -19.45 -16.92
N ALA A 146 9.38 -20.33 -16.84
CA ALA A 146 10.76 -19.94 -17.09
C ALA A 146 11.00 -19.46 -18.52
N ALA A 147 10.43 -20.14 -19.52
CA ALA A 147 10.53 -19.75 -20.92
C ALA A 147 9.82 -18.41 -21.19
N ALA A 148 8.63 -18.21 -20.62
CA ALA A 148 7.88 -16.97 -20.74
C ALA A 148 8.64 -15.78 -20.13
N ILE A 149 9.25 -15.96 -18.95
CA ILE A 149 10.02 -14.88 -18.30
C ILE A 149 11.29 -14.53 -19.06
N ALA A 150 11.99 -15.53 -19.61
CA ALA A 150 13.17 -15.28 -20.44
C ALA A 150 12.85 -14.39 -21.66
N LEU A 151 11.61 -14.44 -22.16
CA LEU A 151 11.13 -13.56 -23.22
C LEU A 151 10.66 -12.19 -22.70
N ILE A 152 9.89 -12.15 -21.61
CA ILE A 152 9.29 -10.90 -21.11
C ILE A 152 10.34 -9.97 -20.49
N GLU A 153 11.25 -10.50 -19.67
CA GLU A 153 12.19 -9.70 -18.87
C GLU A 153 13.01 -8.68 -19.69
N PRO A 154 13.63 -9.03 -20.84
CA PRO A 154 14.36 -8.06 -21.65
C PRO A 154 13.46 -7.11 -22.46
N HIS A 155 12.15 -7.38 -22.53
CA HIS A 155 11.21 -6.71 -23.43
C HIS A 155 10.00 -6.10 -22.69
N ILE A 156 10.17 -5.71 -21.43
CA ILE A 156 9.10 -5.11 -20.61
C ILE A 156 8.53 -3.85 -21.27
N GLU A 157 9.36 -3.06 -21.96
CA GLU A 157 8.92 -1.86 -22.67
C GLU A 157 7.88 -2.15 -23.76
N LEU A 158 8.06 -3.25 -24.51
CA LEU A 158 7.12 -3.69 -25.55
C LEU A 158 5.77 -4.07 -24.95
N LEU A 159 5.80 -4.83 -23.85
CA LEU A 159 4.59 -5.19 -23.12
C LEU A 159 3.86 -3.94 -22.60
N ILE A 160 4.58 -2.94 -22.12
CA ILE A 160 3.97 -1.69 -21.62
C ILE A 160 3.25 -0.93 -22.74
N THR A 161 3.84 -0.87 -23.93
CA THR A 161 3.28 -0.18 -25.10
C THR A 161 2.25 -1.00 -25.86
N ALA A 162 1.98 -2.24 -25.43
CA ALA A 162 1.04 -3.12 -26.10
C ALA A 162 -0.37 -2.51 -26.11
N PRO A 163 -1.08 -2.59 -27.25
CA PRO A 163 -2.48 -2.20 -27.32
C PRO A 163 -3.34 -3.08 -26.41
N GLU A 164 -4.59 -2.68 -26.23
CA GLU A 164 -5.60 -3.52 -25.58
C GLU A 164 -5.71 -4.88 -26.30
N GLN A 165 -5.61 -5.96 -25.52
CA GLN A 165 -5.79 -7.32 -26.02
C GLN A 165 -6.90 -8.04 -25.24
N PRO A 166 -7.71 -8.86 -25.94
CA PRO A 166 -8.78 -9.61 -25.31
C PRO A 166 -8.20 -10.73 -24.46
N THR A 167 -8.46 -10.67 -23.15
CA THR A 167 -8.08 -11.71 -22.20
C THR A 167 -9.33 -12.39 -21.65
N LEU A 168 -9.31 -13.72 -21.56
CA LEU A 168 -10.35 -14.48 -20.85
C LEU A 168 -10.13 -14.36 -19.34
N ALA A 169 -10.92 -13.52 -18.67
CA ALA A 169 -10.91 -13.39 -17.23
C ALA A 169 -12.09 -14.15 -16.61
N TRP A 170 -11.90 -14.62 -15.38
CA TRP A 170 -13.04 -15.09 -14.58
C TRP A 170 -13.98 -13.93 -14.35
N GLN A 171 -15.25 -14.13 -14.66
CA GLN A 171 -16.25 -13.11 -14.41
C GLN A 171 -16.29 -12.83 -12.91
N SER A 172 -15.99 -11.58 -12.55
CA SER A 172 -16.09 -11.13 -11.18
C SER A 172 -17.51 -11.42 -10.66
N PRO A 173 -17.68 -11.88 -9.41
CA PRO A 173 -19.01 -12.07 -8.83
C PRO A 173 -19.79 -10.76 -8.88
N ARG A 174 -20.73 -10.65 -9.82
CA ARG A 174 -21.60 -9.51 -10.01
C ARG A 174 -23.01 -9.94 -9.69
N ARG A 175 -23.73 -9.12 -8.92
CA ARG A 175 -25.13 -9.40 -8.59
C ARG A 175 -25.95 -9.35 -9.86
N CYS A 176 -26.78 -10.37 -10.07
CA CYS A 176 -27.76 -10.31 -11.14
C CYS A 176 -28.74 -9.16 -10.90
N ALA A 177 -29.41 -8.69 -11.95
CA ALA A 177 -30.32 -7.54 -11.86
C ALA A 177 -31.39 -7.71 -10.77
N PHE A 178 -31.91 -8.93 -10.60
CA PHE A 178 -32.88 -9.26 -9.56
C PHE A 178 -32.32 -9.05 -8.15
N HIS A 179 -31.18 -9.69 -7.82
CA HIS A 179 -30.57 -9.56 -6.49
C HIS A 179 -30.03 -8.15 -6.22
N ALA A 180 -29.55 -7.45 -7.25
CA ALA A 180 -29.17 -6.05 -7.14
C ALA A 180 -30.37 -5.18 -6.73
N ALA A 181 -31.50 -5.30 -7.45
CA ALA A 181 -32.72 -4.54 -7.15
C ALA A 181 -33.33 -4.93 -5.79
N TRP A 182 -33.29 -6.21 -5.41
CA TRP A 182 -33.79 -6.67 -4.12
C TRP A 182 -32.96 -6.11 -2.96
N ILE A 183 -31.63 -6.14 -3.07
CA ILE A 183 -30.75 -5.59 -2.04
C ILE A 183 -30.91 -4.07 -1.95
N GLU A 184 -31.00 -3.38 -3.09
CA GLU A 184 -31.25 -1.94 -3.10
C GLU A 184 -32.58 -1.59 -2.42
N SER A 185 -33.66 -2.34 -2.71
CA SER A 185 -34.96 -2.17 -2.05
C SER A 185 -34.85 -2.37 -0.53
N ALA A 186 -34.14 -3.40 -0.08
CA ALA A 186 -33.92 -3.66 1.34
C ALA A 186 -33.07 -2.56 2.01
N GLU A 187 -32.04 -2.05 1.33
CA GLU A 187 -31.21 -0.93 1.81
C GLU A 187 -32.05 0.36 1.94
N ARG A 188 -32.92 0.67 0.97
CA ARG A 188 -33.84 1.81 1.01
C ARG A 188 -34.84 1.69 2.17
N GLN A 189 -35.46 0.53 2.37
CA GLN A 189 -36.40 0.31 3.48
C GLN A 189 -35.71 0.48 4.84
N LEU A 190 -34.50 -0.06 4.99
CA LEU A 190 -33.70 0.11 6.21
C LEU A 190 -33.39 1.60 6.44
N ALA A 191 -32.94 2.32 5.41
CA ALA A 191 -32.64 3.75 5.50
C ALA A 191 -33.86 4.60 5.88
N GLN A 192 -35.03 4.35 5.26
CA GLN A 192 -36.29 5.00 5.59
C GLN A 192 -36.70 4.75 7.04
N SER A 193 -36.58 3.50 7.51
CA SER A 193 -36.94 3.13 8.89
C SER A 193 -36.07 3.82 9.95
N MET A 194 -34.81 4.13 9.60
CA MET A 194 -33.87 4.85 10.47
C MET A 194 -34.04 6.37 10.41
N LYS A 195 -35.00 6.88 9.61
CA LYS A 195 -35.24 8.31 9.36
C LYS A 195 -33.97 9.05 8.97
N MET A 196 -33.19 8.48 8.05
CA MET A 196 -31.95 9.07 7.56
C MET A 196 -32.14 9.60 6.14
N PRO A 197 -32.61 10.85 5.97
CA PRO A 197 -32.97 11.39 4.66
C PRO A 197 -31.77 11.49 3.71
N GLY A 198 -30.55 11.69 4.22
CA GLY A 198 -29.34 11.73 3.39
C GLY A 198 -28.75 10.36 3.00
N ILE A 199 -29.32 9.24 3.48
CA ILE A 199 -28.83 7.89 3.16
C ILE A 199 -29.59 7.25 2.01
N ALA A 200 -30.84 7.66 1.75
CA ALA A 200 -31.60 7.16 0.61
C ALA A 200 -30.87 7.40 -0.73
N ASP A 201 -30.10 8.49 -0.79
CA ASP A 201 -29.28 8.89 -1.94
C ASP A 201 -27.77 8.62 -1.73
N ALA A 202 -27.38 8.07 -0.57
CA ALA A 202 -25.97 7.81 -0.30
C ALA A 202 -25.49 6.56 -1.03
N GLU A 203 -24.25 6.60 -1.54
CA GLU A 203 -23.64 5.42 -2.14
C GLU A 203 -23.67 4.21 -1.18
N PRO A 204 -23.93 2.98 -1.68
CA PRO A 204 -24.02 1.76 -0.86
C PRO A 204 -22.82 1.54 0.08
N LYS A 205 -21.62 2.03 -0.28
CA LYS A 205 -20.42 1.97 0.57
C LYS A 205 -20.56 2.77 1.87
N THR A 206 -21.15 3.97 1.79
CA THR A 206 -21.38 4.86 2.93
C THR A 206 -22.40 4.24 3.89
N ILE A 207 -23.45 3.62 3.32
CA ILE A 207 -24.45 2.85 4.08
C ILE A 207 -23.78 1.71 4.83
N ARG A 208 -22.98 0.86 4.16
CA ARG A 208 -22.27 -0.26 4.81
C ARG A 208 -21.33 0.19 5.92
N LYS A 209 -20.55 1.27 5.71
CA LYS A 209 -19.62 1.81 6.73
C LYS A 209 -20.38 2.31 7.96
N PHE A 210 -21.48 3.03 7.72
CA PHE A 210 -22.33 3.53 8.78
C PHE A 210 -22.99 2.41 9.59
N LEU A 211 -23.59 1.42 8.92
CA LEU A 211 -24.19 0.26 9.57
C LEU A 211 -23.14 -0.49 10.40
N ARG A 212 -21.93 -0.71 9.86
CA ARG A 212 -20.84 -1.40 10.59
C ARG A 212 -20.40 -0.64 11.85
N ASN A 213 -20.36 0.70 11.81
CA ASN A 213 -20.03 1.52 12.97
C ASN A 213 -21.17 1.56 14.00
N LYS A 214 -22.43 1.69 13.56
CA LYS A 214 -23.59 1.82 14.45
C LYS A 214 -23.97 0.48 15.10
N PHE A 215 -23.90 -0.64 14.38
CA PHE A 215 -24.20 -1.97 14.92
C PHE A 215 -23.14 -2.51 15.89
N ARG A 216 -21.94 -1.92 15.91
CA ARG A 216 -20.95 -2.20 16.96
C ARG A 216 -21.44 -1.74 18.33
N LEU A 217 -22.38 -0.79 18.37
CA LEU A 217 -23.08 -0.31 19.57
C LEU A 217 -24.36 -1.16 19.76
N LYS A 218 -24.23 -2.31 20.42
CA LYS A 218 -25.28 -3.34 20.63
C LYS A 218 -26.56 -2.89 21.38
N ALA A 219 -26.82 -1.60 21.56
CA ALA A 219 -27.87 -1.11 22.44
C ALA A 219 -29.18 -0.82 21.67
N LYS A 220 -30.14 -1.76 21.77
CA LYS A 220 -31.60 -1.56 21.61
C LYS A 220 -32.06 -0.84 20.32
N HIS A 221 -31.91 -1.47 19.16
CA HIS A 221 -32.68 -1.06 18.00
C HIS A 221 -34.16 -1.48 18.13
N PRO A 222 -35.12 -0.66 17.69
CA PRO A 222 -36.52 -1.04 17.70
C PRO A 222 -36.76 -2.27 16.81
N ALA A 223 -37.70 -3.14 17.21
CA ALA A 223 -37.98 -4.42 16.53
C ALA A 223 -38.18 -4.29 15.00
N LYS A 224 -38.75 -3.17 14.54
CA LYS A 224 -38.92 -2.86 13.11
C LYS A 224 -37.59 -2.76 12.36
N VAL A 225 -36.58 -2.10 12.93
CA VAL A 225 -35.25 -1.95 12.31
C VAL A 225 -34.55 -3.32 12.21
N ARG A 226 -34.77 -4.19 13.20
CA ARG A 226 -34.26 -5.57 13.16
C ARG A 226 -34.86 -6.36 11.98
N GLY A 227 -36.18 -6.25 11.76
CA GLY A 227 -36.83 -6.90 10.62
C GLY A 227 -36.28 -6.47 9.25
N TYR A 228 -36.02 -5.17 9.05
CA TYR A 228 -35.39 -4.69 7.82
C TYR A 228 -33.94 -5.14 7.66
N LEU A 229 -33.19 -5.24 8.77
CA LEU A 229 -31.84 -5.77 8.75
C LEU A 229 -31.81 -7.27 8.40
N ASP A 230 -32.74 -8.04 8.96
CA ASP A 230 -32.88 -9.47 8.65
C ASP A 230 -33.25 -9.66 7.17
N ALA A 231 -34.19 -8.87 6.64
CA ALA A 231 -34.53 -8.87 5.21
C ALA A 231 -33.33 -8.51 4.31
N LEU A 232 -32.52 -7.53 4.71
CA LEU A 232 -31.29 -7.18 4.01
C LEU A 232 -30.30 -8.36 4.02
N ASN A 233 -30.05 -8.95 5.20
CA ASN A 233 -29.16 -10.09 5.33
C ASN A 233 -29.63 -11.30 4.51
N ASP A 234 -30.93 -11.56 4.45
CA ASP A 234 -31.50 -12.64 3.64
C ASP A 234 -31.35 -12.37 2.15
N ALA A 235 -31.49 -11.12 1.69
CA ALA A 235 -31.18 -10.75 0.31
C ALA A 235 -29.69 -10.96 -0.03
N TYR A 236 -28.78 -10.62 0.90
CA TYR A 236 -27.34 -10.92 0.75
C TYR A 236 -27.05 -12.44 0.74
N ARG A 237 -27.71 -13.23 1.60
CA ARG A 237 -27.57 -14.71 1.63
C ARG A 237 -28.11 -15.35 0.36
N SER A 238 -29.28 -14.93 -0.12
CA SER A 238 -29.87 -15.41 -1.36
C SER A 238 -28.99 -15.09 -2.57
N ALA A 239 -28.41 -13.88 -2.62
CA ALA A 239 -27.44 -13.52 -3.63
C ALA A 239 -26.17 -14.40 -3.56
N GLY A 240 -25.72 -14.78 -2.35
CA GLY A 240 -24.59 -15.69 -2.17
C GLY A 240 -24.85 -17.12 -2.66
N GLY A 241 -26.11 -17.57 -2.65
CA GLY A 241 -26.52 -18.87 -3.19
C GLY A 241 -26.95 -18.84 -4.66
N CYS A 242 -26.98 -17.67 -5.29
CA CYS A 242 -27.36 -17.53 -6.70
C CYS A 242 -26.13 -17.76 -7.59
N GLU A 243 -26.21 -18.77 -8.46
CA GLU A 243 -25.14 -19.12 -9.41
C GLU A 243 -24.71 -17.89 -10.23
N ASN A 244 -25.66 -17.20 -10.87
CA ASN A 244 -25.39 -15.98 -11.64
C ASN A 244 -24.70 -14.88 -10.81
N CYS A 245 -25.05 -14.75 -9.52
CA CYS A 245 -24.41 -13.75 -8.65
C CYS A 245 -22.99 -14.15 -8.23
N GLY A 246 -22.76 -15.45 -8.07
CA GLY A 246 -21.44 -16.02 -7.77
C GLY A 246 -20.51 -16.07 -8.99
N GLY A 247 -20.99 -15.67 -10.17
CA GLY A 247 -20.26 -15.83 -11.43
C GLY A 247 -20.25 -17.27 -11.93
N TRP A 248 -21.20 -18.11 -11.52
CA TRP A 248 -21.40 -19.47 -12.02
C TRP A 248 -22.52 -19.48 -13.06
N CYS A 249 -22.28 -20.16 -14.18
CA CYS A 249 -23.27 -20.51 -15.20
C CYS A 249 -23.44 -22.05 -15.23
N LYS A 250 -24.36 -22.54 -16.09
CA LYS A 250 -24.64 -23.98 -16.23
C LYS A 250 -23.39 -24.79 -16.60
N ASP A 251 -22.43 -24.17 -17.27
CA ASP A 251 -21.20 -24.81 -17.77
C ASP A 251 -19.99 -24.58 -16.85
N GLY A 252 -20.20 -24.09 -15.62
CA GLY A 252 -19.14 -23.83 -14.64
C GLY A 252 -19.00 -22.34 -14.31
N GLN A 253 -17.84 -21.91 -13.82
CA GLN A 253 -17.63 -20.49 -13.52
C GLN A 253 -17.54 -19.70 -14.84
N ALA A 254 -18.38 -18.68 -14.99
CA ALA A 254 -18.46 -17.86 -16.19
C ALA A 254 -17.13 -17.14 -16.45
N ARG A 255 -16.72 -17.10 -17.71
CA ARG A 255 -15.59 -16.32 -18.20
C ARG A 255 -16.11 -15.16 -19.03
N GLU A 256 -15.53 -13.99 -18.83
CA GLU A 256 -15.81 -12.82 -19.65
C GLU A 256 -14.53 -12.42 -20.39
N ILE A 257 -14.67 -12.00 -21.64
CA ILE A 257 -13.56 -11.41 -22.39
C ILE A 257 -13.42 -9.97 -21.90
N ILE A 258 -12.28 -9.67 -21.29
CA ILE A 258 -11.91 -8.34 -20.82
C ILE A 258 -10.73 -7.88 -21.64
N GLU A 259 -10.82 -6.68 -22.19
CA GLU A 259 -9.68 -6.03 -22.84
C GLU A 259 -8.70 -5.56 -21.75
N HIS A 260 -7.46 -6.04 -21.83
CA HIS A 260 -6.37 -5.59 -20.97
C HIS A 260 -5.29 -4.93 -21.80
N THR A 261 -4.85 -3.74 -21.37
CA THR A 261 -3.61 -3.16 -21.88
C THR A 261 -2.42 -3.96 -21.34
N GLY A 262 -1.29 -3.99 -22.06
CA GLY A 262 -0.13 -4.69 -21.54
C GLY A 262 0.44 -4.07 -20.25
N ALA A 263 0.22 -2.77 -20.01
CA ALA A 263 0.50 -2.14 -18.72
C ALA A 263 -0.36 -2.70 -17.56
N GLU A 264 -1.63 -3.03 -17.81
CA GLU A 264 -2.50 -3.70 -16.83
C GLU A 264 -2.04 -5.12 -16.54
N ILE A 265 -1.66 -5.89 -17.57
CA ILE A 265 -1.11 -7.25 -17.42
C ILE A 265 0.15 -7.21 -16.56
N LEU A 266 1.05 -6.26 -16.81
CA LEU A 266 2.25 -6.05 -16.01
C LEU A 266 1.92 -5.74 -14.55
N GLN A 267 0.94 -4.88 -14.31
CA GLN A 267 0.46 -4.57 -12.96
C GLN A 267 -0.15 -5.79 -12.26
N GLN A 268 -0.85 -6.65 -12.99
CA GLN A 268 -1.38 -7.92 -12.48
C GLN A 268 -0.26 -8.90 -12.12
N LEU A 269 0.80 -9.05 -12.94
CA LEU A 269 1.97 -9.88 -12.62
C LEU A 269 2.65 -9.43 -11.32
N ILE A 270 2.81 -8.13 -11.11
CA ILE A 270 3.35 -7.57 -9.86
C ILE A 270 2.44 -7.88 -8.67
N ASN A 271 1.13 -7.80 -8.87
CA ASN A 271 0.16 -8.13 -7.82
C ASN A 271 0.21 -9.62 -7.47
N LEU A 272 0.36 -10.52 -8.47
CA LEU A 272 0.54 -11.95 -8.23
C LEU A 272 1.84 -12.24 -7.48
N HIS A 273 2.94 -11.57 -7.84
CA HIS A 273 4.20 -11.61 -7.07
C HIS A 273 3.98 -11.22 -5.61
N HIS A 274 3.34 -10.07 -5.34
CA HIS A 274 3.06 -9.63 -3.97
C HIS A 274 2.13 -10.59 -3.21
N GLN A 275 1.11 -11.14 -3.88
CA GLN A 275 0.19 -12.10 -3.28
C GLN A 275 0.89 -13.42 -2.95
N ALA A 276 1.71 -13.94 -3.86
CA ALA A 276 2.52 -15.15 -3.62
C ALA A 276 3.42 -14.96 -2.40
N ARG A 277 4.14 -13.82 -2.32
CA ARG A 277 4.98 -13.50 -1.17
C ARG A 277 4.20 -13.33 0.13
N ALA A 278 2.96 -12.84 0.05
CA ALA A 278 2.09 -12.75 1.22
C ALA A 278 1.64 -14.13 1.70
N GLU A 279 1.23 -15.01 0.80
CA GLU A 279 0.85 -16.39 1.15
C GLU A 279 2.00 -17.24 1.66
N LEU A 280 3.22 -16.97 1.18
CA LEU A 280 4.44 -17.60 1.69
C LEU A 280 4.92 -17.02 3.03
N GLY A 281 4.25 -15.98 3.56
CA GLY A 281 4.68 -15.30 4.79
C GLY A 281 5.96 -14.47 4.64
N HIS A 282 6.46 -14.29 3.41
CA HIS A 282 7.61 -13.42 3.12
C HIS A 282 7.29 -11.94 3.31
N THR A 283 6.05 -11.55 3.04
CA THR A 283 5.55 -10.27 3.52
C THR A 283 5.09 -10.46 4.95
N ARG A 284 5.99 -10.26 5.91
CA ARG A 284 5.57 -10.12 7.30
C ARG A 284 4.53 -9.01 7.36
N LEU A 285 3.39 -9.29 8.00
CA LEU A 285 2.41 -8.26 8.28
C LEU A 285 3.16 -7.14 9.03
N ARG A 286 3.10 -5.91 8.53
CA ARG A 286 3.82 -4.79 9.14
C ARG A 286 2.82 -3.88 9.83
N HIS A 287 2.85 -3.85 11.15
CA HIS A 287 2.12 -2.89 11.96
C HIS A 287 2.69 -1.49 11.74
N ARG A 288 1.93 -0.63 11.08
CA ARG A 288 2.30 0.78 10.88
C ARG A 288 1.93 1.59 12.12
N TYR A 289 2.86 2.40 12.61
CA TYR A 289 2.58 3.35 13.68
C TYR A 289 1.99 4.65 13.10
N PRO A 290 1.09 5.33 13.83
CA PRO A 290 0.46 6.55 13.36
C PRO A 290 1.42 7.75 13.33
N MET A 291 2.46 7.72 14.17
CA MET A 291 3.45 8.78 14.23
C MET A 291 4.46 8.64 13.10
N PRO A 292 4.93 9.74 12.50
CA PRO A 292 5.97 9.67 11.48
C PRO A 292 7.34 9.33 12.09
N CYS A 293 8.30 9.03 11.23
CA CYS A 293 9.69 8.77 11.57
C CYS A 293 10.28 10.03 12.22
N PRO A 294 10.81 9.97 13.46
CA PRO A 294 11.40 11.13 14.13
C PRO A 294 12.54 11.79 13.37
N ARG A 295 13.20 11.06 12.47
CA ARG A 295 14.38 11.51 11.73
C ARG A 295 14.06 12.09 10.35
N CYS A 296 13.16 11.46 9.58
CA CYS A 296 12.88 11.87 8.20
C CYS A 296 11.40 12.20 7.92
N GLY A 297 10.51 12.07 8.89
CA GLY A 297 9.07 12.25 8.69
C GLY A 297 8.36 11.12 7.92
N GLY A 298 9.12 10.16 7.37
CA GLY A 298 8.59 9.01 6.63
C GLY A 298 7.74 8.06 7.49
N ARG A 299 7.07 7.10 6.86
CA ARG A 299 6.28 6.09 7.58
C ARG A 299 7.17 5.15 8.38
N VAL A 300 6.65 4.63 9.49
CA VAL A 300 7.36 3.75 10.41
C VAL A 300 6.47 2.56 10.73
N GLY A 301 7.07 1.39 10.83
CA GLY A 301 6.33 0.18 11.13
C GLY A 301 7.20 -0.93 11.68
N ARG A 302 6.56 -1.87 12.36
CA ARG A 302 7.14 -3.07 12.94
C ARG A 302 6.62 -4.29 12.19
N ASP A 303 7.53 -5.15 11.74
CA ASP A 303 7.16 -6.42 11.14
C ASP A 303 6.67 -7.39 12.23
N ASP A 304 5.63 -8.16 11.95
CA ASP A 304 5.06 -9.15 12.88
C ASP A 304 6.12 -10.14 13.34
N GLY A 305 6.16 -10.39 14.65
CA GLY A 305 7.18 -11.22 15.29
C GLY A 305 8.54 -10.51 15.50
N GLN A 306 8.70 -9.25 15.10
CA GLN A 306 9.89 -8.45 15.42
C GLN A 306 9.58 -7.40 16.48
N THR A 307 10.57 -7.08 17.33
CA THR A 307 10.48 -6.02 18.34
C THR A 307 11.05 -4.68 17.85
N ILE A 308 11.61 -4.67 16.63
CA ILE A 308 12.29 -3.52 16.04
C ILE A 308 11.32 -2.77 15.13
N VAL A 309 11.08 -1.49 15.44
CA VAL A 309 10.39 -0.53 14.60
C VAL A 309 11.39 0.02 13.59
N THR A 310 11.11 -0.13 12.31
CA THR A 310 11.98 0.38 11.24
C THR A 310 11.27 1.46 10.45
N CYS A 311 12.02 2.44 9.93
CA CYS A 311 11.48 3.39 8.97
C CYS A 311 11.21 2.69 7.62
N ASP A 312 10.10 3.02 6.97
CA ASP A 312 9.73 2.54 5.63
C ASP A 312 10.65 3.12 4.54
N ASP A 313 11.21 4.32 4.79
CA ASP A 313 12.20 4.92 3.91
C ASP A 313 13.58 4.29 4.15
N ARG A 314 13.70 3.06 3.64
CA ARG A 314 14.93 2.27 3.70
C ARG A 314 16.05 2.85 2.84
N ASP A 315 15.79 3.75 1.91
CA ASP A 315 16.85 4.27 1.05
C ASP A 315 17.52 5.49 1.68
N GLN A 316 16.73 6.40 2.27
CA GLN A 316 17.25 7.64 2.83
C GLN A 316 17.50 7.57 4.34
N CYS A 317 16.59 6.98 5.12
CA CYS A 317 16.63 7.12 6.57
C CYS A 317 17.31 5.94 7.28
N LYS A 318 16.96 4.71 6.89
CA LYS A 318 17.49 3.43 7.45
C LYS A 318 17.48 3.32 8.98
N SER A 319 16.73 4.18 9.66
CA SER A 319 16.69 4.21 11.11
C SER A 319 15.81 3.09 11.64
N SER A 320 16.24 2.52 12.75
CA SER A 320 15.57 1.46 13.47
C SER A 320 15.61 1.76 14.96
N TRP A 321 14.52 1.47 15.65
CA TRP A 321 14.37 1.67 17.09
C TRP A 321 13.73 0.43 17.69
N THR A 322 13.99 0.19 18.96
CA THR A 322 13.11 -0.67 19.76
C THR A 322 11.75 0.01 19.92
N GLU A 323 10.69 -0.77 20.17
CA GLU A 323 9.36 -0.21 20.41
C GLU A 323 9.34 0.80 21.57
N ARG A 324 10.10 0.53 22.63
CA ARG A 324 10.23 1.44 23.79
C ARG A 324 10.88 2.77 23.40
N GLU A 325 11.97 2.73 22.63
CA GLU A 325 12.64 3.95 22.14
C GLU A 325 11.73 4.74 21.21
N TYR A 326 11.01 4.06 20.31
CA TYR A 326 10.09 4.72 19.39
C TYR A 326 8.92 5.38 20.14
N GLN A 327 8.32 4.70 21.12
CA GLN A 327 7.27 5.29 21.97
C GLN A 327 7.79 6.50 22.75
N PHE A 328 9.02 6.44 23.27
CA PHE A 328 9.65 7.57 23.94
C PHE A 328 9.84 8.77 23.00
N LEU A 329 10.41 8.55 21.81
CA LEU A 329 10.61 9.60 20.80
C LEU A 329 9.29 10.18 20.28
N ALA A 330 8.30 9.31 20.05
CA ALA A 330 6.95 9.72 19.67
C ALA A 330 6.30 10.57 20.76
N GLY A 331 6.52 10.21 22.03
CA GLY A 331 6.06 10.98 23.20
C GLY A 331 6.74 12.34 23.34
N LEU A 332 8.02 12.46 22.96
CA LEU A 332 8.74 13.73 22.95
C LEU A 332 8.13 14.69 21.91
N ILE A 333 7.93 14.21 20.68
CA ILE A 333 7.39 15.01 19.57
C ILE A 333 5.95 15.48 19.88
N THR A 334 5.12 14.63 20.48
CA THR A 334 3.75 15.03 20.85
C THR A 334 3.73 16.04 21.99
N ARG A 335 4.64 15.92 22.97
CA ARG A 335 4.77 16.92 24.04
C ARG A 335 5.26 18.26 23.52
N GLU A 336 6.31 18.29 22.70
CA GLU A 336 6.80 19.54 22.09
C GLU A 336 5.71 20.24 21.27
N ARG A 337 4.92 19.47 20.50
CA ARG A 337 3.81 20.05 19.74
C ARG A 337 2.72 20.62 20.65
N TYR A 338 2.38 19.91 21.72
CA TYR A 338 1.40 20.36 22.70
C TYR A 338 1.89 21.60 23.45
N ASP A 339 3.17 21.63 23.85
CA ASP A 339 3.81 22.77 24.50
C ASP A 339 3.88 23.98 23.55
N MET A 340 4.15 23.77 22.25
CA MET A 340 4.04 24.82 21.23
C MET A 340 2.61 25.33 21.04
N GLU A 341 1.59 24.48 21.10
CA GLU A 341 0.19 24.90 21.00
C GLU A 341 -0.26 25.67 22.25
N ILE A 342 0.15 25.23 23.44
CA ILE A 342 -0.09 25.96 24.69
C ILE A 342 0.62 27.30 24.68
N THR A 343 1.91 27.35 24.31
CA THR A 343 2.65 28.61 24.29
C THR A 343 2.08 29.58 23.26
N LYS A 344 1.58 29.11 22.10
CA LYS A 344 0.82 29.95 21.16
C LYS A 344 -0.43 30.54 21.79
N TYR A 345 -1.19 29.74 22.54
CA TYR A 345 -2.38 30.22 23.24
C TYR A 345 -2.03 31.23 24.34
N LEU A 346 -1.03 30.93 25.17
CA LEU A 346 -0.59 31.83 26.24
C LEU A 346 -0.02 33.14 25.69
N LEU A 347 0.71 33.10 24.58
CA LEU A 347 1.17 34.30 23.88
C LEU A 347 0.01 35.11 23.31
N ALA A 348 -0.97 34.45 22.68
CA ALA A 348 -2.17 35.12 22.18
C ALA A 348 -2.99 35.77 23.31
N GLU A 349 -3.14 35.09 24.43
CA GLU A 349 -3.82 35.63 25.62
C GLU A 349 -3.04 36.81 26.22
N ALA A 350 -1.72 36.69 26.35
CA ALA A 350 -0.86 37.78 26.83
C ALA A 350 -0.96 39.01 25.93
N TYR A 351 -0.97 38.82 24.60
CA TYR A 351 -1.16 39.92 23.65
C TYR A 351 -2.55 40.53 23.72
N ALA A 352 -3.62 39.74 23.84
CA ALA A 352 -4.96 40.26 24.01
C ALA A 352 -5.11 41.10 25.29
N ARG A 353 -4.43 40.71 26.37
CA ARG A 353 -4.37 41.51 27.62
C ARG A 353 -3.61 42.82 27.41
N LEU A 354 -2.48 42.79 26.68
CA LEU A 354 -1.73 44.00 26.33
C LEU A 354 -2.56 44.94 25.42
N ASP A 355 -3.27 44.40 24.43
CA ASP A 355 -4.19 45.17 23.57
C ASP A 355 -5.27 45.88 24.41
N ALA A 356 -5.86 45.18 25.38
CA ALA A 356 -6.88 45.75 26.26
C ALA A 356 -6.32 46.85 27.18
N VAL A 357 -5.07 46.74 27.63
CA VAL A 357 -4.39 47.81 28.39
C VAL A 357 -4.15 49.02 27.48
N GLN A 358 -3.66 48.79 26.26
CA GLN A 358 -3.39 49.85 25.30
C GLN A 358 -4.65 50.63 24.91
N GLN A 359 -5.77 49.95 24.65
CA GLN A 359 -7.07 50.59 24.42
C GLN A 359 -7.51 51.46 25.60
N ARG A 360 -7.23 51.04 26.85
CA ARG A 360 -7.56 51.86 28.03
C ARG A 360 -6.67 53.08 28.15
N ILE A 361 -5.38 52.97 27.80
CA ILE A 361 -4.48 54.14 27.72
C ILE A 361 -5.01 55.13 26.70
N GLU A 362 -5.38 54.68 25.50
CA GLU A 362 -5.95 55.55 24.45
C GLU A 362 -7.22 56.27 24.90
N VAL A 363 -8.09 55.62 25.69
CA VAL A 363 -9.27 56.27 26.30
C VAL A 363 -8.85 57.30 27.36
N LEU A 364 -7.84 57.00 28.18
CA LEU A 364 -7.34 57.91 29.21
C LEU A 364 -6.56 59.09 28.64
N ASP A 365 -5.89 58.94 27.51
CA ASP A 365 -5.24 60.05 26.80
C ASP A 365 -6.26 61.07 26.30
N ASN A 366 -7.48 60.60 25.96
CA ASN A 366 -8.62 61.43 25.58
C ASN A 366 -9.52 61.84 26.76
N ILE A 367 -9.06 61.67 28.01
CA ILE A 367 -9.92 61.87 29.19
C ILE A 367 -10.41 63.32 29.35
N ALA A 368 -9.68 64.30 28.79
CA ALA A 368 -10.08 65.70 28.85
C ALA A 368 -11.43 65.94 28.13
N GLU A 369 -11.63 65.33 26.97
CA GLU A 369 -12.89 65.43 26.21
C GLU A 369 -14.04 64.71 26.94
N LEU A 370 -13.74 63.54 27.50
CA LEU A 370 -14.67 62.73 28.28
C LEU A 370 -15.14 63.41 29.57
N ILE A 371 -14.25 64.19 30.21
CA ILE A 371 -14.55 64.96 31.42
C ILE A 371 -15.51 66.11 31.13
N ASP A 372 -15.30 66.82 30.02
CA ASP A 372 -16.21 67.88 29.56
C ASP A 372 -17.59 67.31 29.21
N GLU A 373 -17.63 66.16 28.53
CA GLU A 373 -18.88 65.49 28.16
C GLU A 373 -19.67 64.97 29.37
N LEU A 374 -18.99 64.41 30.37
CA LEU A 374 -19.61 63.83 31.57
C LEU A 374 -19.78 64.82 32.73
N GLY A 375 -19.29 66.06 32.61
CA GLY A 375 -19.35 67.07 33.66
C GLY A 375 -18.55 66.72 34.92
N LEU A 376 -17.42 66.03 34.75
CA LEU A 376 -16.55 65.61 35.86
C LEU A 376 -15.63 66.77 36.33
N PRO A 377 -15.15 66.74 37.59
CA PRO A 377 -14.22 67.75 38.08
C PRO A 377 -12.86 67.68 37.36
N ALA A 378 -12.24 68.84 37.12
CA ALA A 378 -10.97 68.97 36.39
C ALA A 378 -9.81 68.14 37.00
N GLU A 379 -9.87 67.86 38.30
CA GLU A 379 -8.89 67.03 39.02
C GLU A 379 -8.87 65.57 38.51
N ALA A 380 -10.00 65.07 37.98
CA ALA A 380 -10.08 63.75 37.38
C ALA A 380 -9.15 63.63 36.15
N ALA A 381 -8.91 64.73 35.42
CA ALA A 381 -8.03 64.75 34.25
C ALA A 381 -6.55 64.56 34.62
N VAL A 382 -6.16 65.02 35.81
CA VAL A 382 -4.78 64.88 36.31
C VAL A 382 -4.54 63.44 36.74
N ILE A 383 -5.49 62.85 37.47
CA ILE A 383 -5.41 61.45 37.90
C ILE A 383 -5.43 60.51 36.69
N GLY A 384 -6.31 60.77 35.71
CA GLY A 384 -6.36 59.98 34.47
C GLY A 384 -5.04 59.95 33.70
N ARG A 385 -4.38 61.13 33.56
CA ARG A 385 -3.07 61.22 32.92
C ARG A 385 -1.96 60.51 33.68
N GLN A 386 -1.91 60.63 35.01
CA GLN A 386 -0.93 59.91 35.82
C GLN A 386 -1.10 58.38 35.72
N ILE A 387 -2.34 57.90 35.63
CA ILE A 387 -2.63 56.48 35.41
C ILE A 387 -2.19 56.06 34.01
N ALA A 388 -2.48 56.85 32.98
CA ALA A 388 -2.06 56.58 31.59
C ALA A 388 -0.53 56.51 31.47
N GLU A 389 0.19 57.47 32.03
CA GLU A 389 1.67 57.51 32.05
C GLU A 389 2.25 56.26 32.73
N SER A 390 1.71 55.86 33.90
CA SER A 390 2.17 54.67 34.60
C SER A 390 1.94 53.38 33.81
N PHE A 391 0.81 53.26 33.10
CA PHE A 391 0.56 52.12 32.23
C PHE A 391 1.44 52.15 30.97
N ALA A 392 1.68 53.33 30.39
CA ALA A 392 2.55 53.51 29.23
C ALA A 392 3.99 53.08 29.53
N GLU A 393 4.54 53.47 30.68
CA GLU A 393 5.85 53.00 31.14
C GLU A 393 5.89 51.47 31.34
N ALA A 394 4.82 50.89 31.88
CA ALA A 394 4.74 49.45 32.12
C ALA A 394 4.65 48.61 30.83
N ILE A 395 4.16 49.19 29.73
CA ILE A 395 4.07 48.53 28.43
C ILE A 395 5.19 48.95 27.45
N ASP A 396 6.10 49.83 27.86
CA ASP A 396 7.20 50.30 27.01
C ASP A 396 8.06 49.12 26.51
N GLY A 397 8.43 49.16 25.23
CA GLY A 397 9.13 48.07 24.54
C GLY A 397 8.24 46.95 23.99
N HIS A 398 6.93 46.92 24.29
CA HIS A 398 6.00 46.01 23.62
C HIS A 398 5.47 46.62 22.32
N LYS A 399 5.45 45.83 21.23
CA LYS A 399 4.89 46.24 19.93
C LYS A 399 3.41 46.57 20.07
N THR A 400 2.92 47.65 19.48
CA THR A 400 1.48 47.99 19.47
C THR A 400 0.66 46.95 18.66
N PRO A 401 -0.67 46.85 18.83
CA PRO A 401 -1.51 45.96 18.00
C PRO A 401 -1.27 46.16 16.50
N GLU A 402 -1.13 47.41 16.05
CA GLU A 402 -0.83 47.77 14.66
C GLU A 402 0.55 47.26 14.21
N GLN A 403 1.58 47.41 15.07
CA GLN A 403 2.92 46.88 14.81
C GLN A 403 2.99 45.35 14.88
N ARG A 404 2.03 44.71 15.56
CA ARG A 404 1.86 43.25 15.65
C ARG A 404 1.01 42.68 14.53
N ALA A 405 0.25 43.48 13.79
CA ALA A 405 -0.53 43.03 12.66
C ALA A 405 0.40 42.52 11.55
N ILE A 406 0.69 41.21 11.56
CA ILE A 406 1.51 40.52 10.55
C ILE A 406 0.80 40.49 9.19
N THR A 407 -0.41 41.03 9.08
CA THR A 407 -1.04 41.34 7.80
C THR A 407 -0.31 42.51 7.15
N THR A 408 0.91 42.27 6.68
CA THR A 408 1.49 43.05 5.59
C THR A 408 0.64 42.86 4.35
N ALA A 409 0.57 43.89 3.51
CA ALA A 409 -0.04 43.75 2.19
C ALA A 409 0.58 42.52 1.52
N ARG A 410 -0.26 41.66 0.93
CA ARG A 410 0.15 40.39 0.31
C ARG A 410 1.42 40.53 -0.55
N LYS A 411 1.53 41.66 -1.25
CA LYS A 411 2.65 42.04 -2.11
C LYS A 411 3.99 42.17 -1.36
N ASP A 412 4.01 42.71 -0.14
CA ASP A 412 5.24 42.88 0.66
C ASP A 412 5.68 41.56 1.30
N THR A 413 4.72 40.66 1.54
CA THR A 413 5.00 39.28 1.96
C THR A 413 5.59 38.47 0.81
N GLU A 414 4.99 38.56 -0.38
CA GLU A 414 5.51 37.95 -1.61
C GLU A 414 6.93 38.45 -1.92
N GLN A 415 7.20 39.76 -1.82
CA GLN A 415 8.55 40.32 -2.05
C GLN A 415 9.61 39.88 -1.03
N ARG A 416 9.26 39.77 0.26
CA ARG A 416 10.19 39.23 1.27
C ARG A 416 10.48 37.76 1.02
N GLN A 417 9.47 36.98 0.67
CA GLN A 417 9.65 35.58 0.36
C GLN A 417 10.50 35.39 -0.89
N ASP A 418 10.26 36.16 -1.96
CA ASP A 418 11.12 36.16 -3.15
C ASP A 418 12.57 36.54 -2.82
N ALA A 419 12.80 37.49 -1.90
CA ALA A 419 14.14 37.88 -1.46
C ALA A 419 14.83 36.81 -0.60
N GLU A 420 14.10 36.15 0.30
CA GLU A 420 14.58 35.04 1.12
C GLU A 420 14.87 33.80 0.27
N ASP A 421 14.01 33.48 -0.70
CA ASP A 421 14.23 32.41 -1.66
C ASP A 421 15.41 32.73 -2.59
N THR A 422 15.53 33.98 -3.05
CA THR A 422 16.71 34.41 -3.83
C THR A 422 18.00 34.33 -3.00
N TRP A 423 17.93 34.58 -1.68
CA TRP A 423 19.08 34.44 -0.79
C TRP A 423 19.42 32.97 -0.48
N ALA A 424 18.42 32.14 -0.23
CA ALA A 424 18.57 30.71 0.10
C ALA A 424 19.03 29.87 -1.10
N TRP A 425 18.67 30.27 -2.33
CA TRP A 425 18.99 29.52 -3.56
C TRP A 425 20.00 30.24 -4.48
N GLY A 426 20.25 31.54 -4.25
CA GLY A 426 21.16 32.38 -5.04
C GLY A 426 22.61 32.33 -4.58
N GLY A 427 23.31 31.27 -4.97
CA GLY A 427 24.75 31.32 -5.28
C GLY A 427 25.79 31.50 -4.18
N ASN A 428 25.42 31.92 -2.95
CA ASN A 428 26.40 32.22 -1.88
C ASN A 428 26.64 31.08 -0.88
N GLU A 429 25.80 30.04 -0.84
CA GLU A 429 26.14 28.82 -0.10
C GLU A 429 27.01 27.89 -0.96
N PRO A 430 28.19 27.47 -0.49
CA PRO A 430 28.97 26.46 -1.19
C PRO A 430 28.14 25.19 -1.30
N ARG A 431 27.79 24.79 -2.54
CA ARG A 431 27.04 23.56 -2.84
C ARG A 431 27.55 22.43 -1.94
N TYR A 432 26.66 21.85 -1.15
CA TYR A 432 26.99 20.76 -0.24
C TYR A 432 27.77 19.67 -0.99
N GLN A 433 29.09 19.62 -0.75
CA GLN A 433 29.92 18.57 -1.28
C GLN A 433 29.74 17.36 -0.38
N ARG A 434 29.00 16.37 -0.87
CA ARG A 434 28.79 15.10 -0.17
C ARG A 434 30.16 14.58 0.31
N PRO A 435 30.37 14.41 1.63
CA PRO A 435 31.66 13.97 2.14
C PRO A 435 32.00 12.61 1.54
N LYS A 436 33.21 12.50 0.97
CA LYS A 436 33.70 11.25 0.36
C LYS A 436 33.60 10.13 1.41
N PRO A 437 32.86 9.05 1.14
CA PRO A 437 32.67 7.98 2.13
C PRO A 437 34.03 7.38 2.47
N LYS A 438 34.42 7.45 3.75
CA LYS A 438 35.61 6.74 4.23
C LYS A 438 35.38 5.24 4.02
N PRO A 439 36.32 4.50 3.40
CA PRO A 439 36.20 3.05 3.23
C PRO A 439 36.04 2.42 4.61
N LYS A 440 34.96 1.64 4.80
CA LYS A 440 34.71 0.95 6.07
C LYS A 440 35.82 -0.07 6.29
N LYS A 441 36.57 0.05 7.39
CA LYS A 441 37.44 -1.03 7.86
C LYS A 441 36.55 -2.25 8.15
N ALA A 442 36.87 -3.39 7.52
CA ALA A 442 36.19 -4.65 7.77
C ALA A 442 36.32 -5.00 9.25
N THR A 443 35.19 -5.05 9.98
CA THR A 443 35.15 -5.31 11.42
C THR A 443 35.33 -6.79 11.78
N ARG A 444 35.50 -7.68 10.80
CA ARG A 444 35.88 -9.07 11.04
C ARG A 444 36.92 -9.52 9.99
N PRO A 445 38.02 -10.18 10.41
CA PRO A 445 38.84 -10.94 9.47
C PRO A 445 37.94 -11.98 8.79
N ALA A 446 38.13 -12.19 7.48
CA ALA A 446 37.45 -13.24 6.76
C ALA A 446 37.67 -14.56 7.49
N GLY A 447 36.59 -15.16 8.00
CA GLY A 447 36.66 -16.53 8.51
C GLY A 447 37.18 -17.45 7.41
N PRO A 448 37.77 -18.60 7.76
CA PRO A 448 38.23 -19.56 6.79
C PRO A 448 37.09 -19.91 5.82
N PRO A 449 37.39 -20.07 4.51
CA PRO A 449 36.38 -20.38 3.51
C PRO A 449 35.60 -21.62 3.94
N ILE A 450 34.27 -21.51 3.94
CA ILE A 450 33.38 -22.62 4.24
C ILE A 450 33.69 -23.72 3.23
N HIS A 451 34.06 -24.89 3.74
CA HIS A 451 34.45 -26.03 2.94
C HIS A 451 33.26 -26.45 2.04
N PRO A 452 33.48 -26.72 0.74
CA PRO A 452 32.39 -27.02 -0.21
C PRO A 452 31.63 -28.32 0.06
N SER A 453 32.03 -29.09 1.08
CA SER A 453 31.41 -30.36 1.46
C SER A 453 30.18 -30.23 2.37
N SER A 454 29.82 -29.03 2.85
CA SER A 454 28.66 -28.86 3.76
C SER A 454 27.39 -28.33 3.08
N LEU A 455 27.34 -28.31 1.75
CA LEU A 455 26.18 -27.86 0.94
C LEU A 455 25.47 -29.01 0.18
N LEU A 456 25.90 -30.25 0.36
CA LEU A 456 25.20 -31.42 -0.18
C LEU A 456 24.07 -31.83 0.76
N THR A 457 22.93 -31.16 0.64
CA THR A 457 21.62 -31.68 1.11
C THR A 457 21.06 -32.67 0.08
N VAL A 458 21.91 -33.58 -0.40
CA VAL A 458 21.47 -34.77 -1.14
C VAL A 458 21.54 -35.89 -0.12
N ILE A 459 20.37 -36.38 0.25
CA ILE A 459 20.17 -37.58 1.05
C ILE A 459 21.03 -38.67 0.41
N ASP A 460 21.93 -39.28 1.19
CA ASP A 460 22.72 -40.45 0.79
C ASP A 460 21.77 -41.59 0.39
N THR A 461 21.32 -41.57 -0.87
CA THR A 461 20.77 -42.75 -1.54
C THR A 461 21.93 -43.67 -1.81
N ASP A 462 21.96 -44.80 -1.10
CA ASP A 462 22.91 -45.89 -1.30
C ASP A 462 22.93 -46.31 -2.78
N GLU A 463 23.99 -45.94 -3.50
CA GLU A 463 24.14 -46.20 -4.94
C GLU A 463 24.11 -47.71 -5.26
N HIS A 464 24.44 -48.57 -4.30
CA HIS A 464 24.35 -50.02 -4.46
C HIS A 464 22.90 -50.53 -4.50
N ALA A 465 21.94 -49.84 -3.87
CA ALA A 465 20.53 -50.20 -3.92
C ALA A 465 19.89 -49.81 -5.27
N ALA A 466 20.32 -48.68 -5.86
CA ALA A 466 19.87 -48.22 -7.16
C ALA A 466 20.35 -49.14 -8.30
N LEU A 467 21.60 -49.64 -8.23
CA LEU A 467 22.17 -50.53 -9.24
C LEU A 467 21.54 -51.93 -9.25
N ASN A 468 20.99 -52.40 -8.12
CA ASN A 468 20.40 -53.74 -8.00
C ASN A 468 18.88 -53.80 -8.26
N GLY A 469 18.26 -52.70 -8.74
CA GLY A 469 16.86 -52.68 -9.17
C GLY A 469 15.82 -52.87 -8.06
N ARG A 470 16.21 -52.81 -6.78
CA ARG A 470 15.29 -52.93 -5.64
C ARG A 470 15.16 -51.60 -4.92
N LEU A 471 14.35 -50.72 -5.50
CA LEU A 471 14.07 -49.39 -4.93
C LEU A 471 13.10 -49.41 -3.74
N LYS A 472 12.54 -50.56 -3.32
CA LYS A 472 11.50 -50.62 -2.27
C LYS A 472 11.77 -51.77 -1.28
N CYS A 473 11.57 -51.54 0.03
CA CYS A 473 11.55 -52.62 1.04
C CYS A 473 10.48 -53.65 0.65
N ALA A 474 10.81 -54.95 0.66
CA ALA A 474 9.88 -56.00 0.25
C ALA A 474 8.66 -56.13 1.19
N ASP A 475 8.82 -55.76 2.46
CA ASP A 475 7.80 -55.94 3.49
C ASP A 475 6.77 -54.79 3.50
N CYS A 476 7.21 -53.55 3.28
CA CYS A 476 6.34 -52.36 3.37
C CYS A 476 6.19 -51.57 2.06
N ASN A 477 6.95 -51.91 1.02
CA ASN A 477 6.94 -51.29 -0.30
C ASN A 477 7.29 -49.78 -0.32
N LEU A 478 8.00 -49.29 0.70
CA LEU A 478 8.52 -47.90 0.80
C LEU A 478 10.05 -47.84 0.67
N ILE A 479 10.57 -46.66 0.34
CA ILE A 479 12.01 -46.38 0.22
C ILE A 479 12.49 -45.79 1.55
N HIS A 480 13.23 -46.56 2.35
CA HIS A 480 13.79 -46.10 3.63
C HIS A 480 15.07 -46.88 3.97
N PRO A 481 15.96 -46.36 4.83
CA PRO A 481 17.30 -46.90 5.09
C PRO A 481 17.38 -48.18 5.95
N GLY A 482 16.32 -49.01 6.00
CA GLY A 482 16.18 -50.09 7.00
C GLY A 482 15.86 -49.47 8.37
N ASP A 483 14.69 -49.67 8.95
CA ASP A 483 14.25 -50.91 9.58
C ASP A 483 12.75 -51.16 9.29
N CYS A 484 12.45 -52.21 8.53
CA CYS A 484 11.11 -52.80 8.47
C CYS A 484 11.03 -53.78 9.67
N ALA A 485 10.22 -53.45 10.70
CA ALA A 485 10.00 -54.33 11.87
C ALA A 485 8.89 -55.35 11.62
#